data_AF-A0AAW1R455-F1
#
_entry.id   AF-A0AAW1R455-F1
#
_cell.length_a   1.000
_cell.length_b   1.000
_cell.length_c   1.000
_cell.angle_alpha   90.00
_cell.angle_beta   90.00
_cell.angle_gamma   90.00
#
_symmetry.space_group_name_H-M   'P 1'
#
loop_
_entity.id
_entity.type
_entity.pdbx_description
1 polymer ?
#
loop_
_entity_poly.entity_id
_entity_poly.type
_entity_poly.pdbx_seq_one_letter_code
_entity_poly.pdbx_strand_id
1 'polypeptide(L)'
;MLTSTRPTPRLSPEEVWETLFSNVHENASSTYKAFYSSELGGIVTEPALMSVAIDDHMVHRGHAVFDTALLVDGYLADVQDDTGDNRGKPDHERVEGFDQGVFVDPEGNIAEGPNMNIGIITHEKELVAPPFEHALAGITMQRVLELAPQLVDEGELTGIAQRPIALAEAQAAAEVFLTSSSLQVMPVVAWDGQAVGEGKAGIATLMLRSLLDQDMNPESGAGMHVEVPYHTLSGAIDY
;
A
#
# COMPACT_ATOMS: atom_id res chain seq x y z
N MET A 1 -16.66 -24.82 17.80
CA MET A 1 -17.06 -25.77 16.74
C MET A 1 -18.00 -25.04 15.79
N LEU A 2 -17.48 -24.52 14.68
CA LEU A 2 -18.28 -23.91 13.60
C LEU A 2 -18.70 -25.03 12.64
N THR A 3 -19.84 -25.67 12.90
CA THR A 3 -20.30 -26.86 12.15
C THR A 3 -21.57 -26.60 11.36
N SER A 4 -21.61 -25.52 10.57
CA SER A 4 -22.56 -25.41 9.47
C SER A 4 -22.05 -24.40 8.46
N THR A 5 -21.40 -24.88 7.41
CA THR A 5 -21.15 -24.07 6.20
C THR A 5 -22.36 -24.22 5.29
N ARG A 6 -22.89 -23.09 4.81
CA ARG A 6 -23.91 -23.11 3.76
C ARG A 6 -23.24 -23.63 2.47
N PRO A 7 -23.88 -24.54 1.71
CA PRO A 7 -23.37 -24.95 0.42
C PRO A 7 -23.19 -23.73 -0.49
N THR A 8 -22.07 -23.65 -1.19
CA THR A 8 -21.82 -22.60 -2.18
C THR A 8 -22.86 -22.70 -3.30
N PRO A 9 -23.62 -21.63 -3.58
CA PRO A 9 -24.59 -21.64 -4.66
C PRO A 9 -23.87 -21.80 -6.01
N ARG A 10 -24.45 -22.62 -6.90
CA ARG A 10 -23.99 -22.78 -8.28
C ARG A 10 -24.97 -22.03 -9.17
N LEU A 11 -24.52 -20.95 -9.77
CA LEU A 11 -25.35 -20.13 -10.67
C LEU A 11 -25.22 -20.64 -12.11
N SER A 12 -26.33 -20.67 -12.83
CA SER A 12 -26.36 -20.77 -14.28
C SER A 12 -25.94 -19.44 -14.94
N PRO A 13 -25.58 -19.44 -16.23
CA PRO A 13 -25.22 -18.20 -16.92
C PRO A 13 -26.30 -17.11 -16.87
N GLU A 14 -27.58 -17.50 -16.92
CA GLU A 14 -28.71 -16.56 -16.83
C GLU A 14 -28.81 -15.96 -15.43
N GLU A 15 -28.69 -16.78 -14.38
CA GLU A 15 -28.68 -16.31 -12.99
C GLU A 15 -27.48 -15.40 -12.69
N VAL A 16 -26.30 -15.67 -13.28
CA VAL A 16 -25.14 -14.76 -13.17
C VAL A 16 -25.47 -13.40 -13.78
N TRP A 17 -26.04 -13.40 -14.99
CA TRP A 17 -26.42 -12.17 -15.68
C TRP A 17 -27.44 -11.37 -14.87
N GLU A 18 -28.52 -11.99 -14.41
CA GLU A 18 -29.53 -11.33 -13.58
C GLU A 18 -28.94 -10.79 -12.28
N THR A 19 -28.05 -11.55 -11.63
CA THR A 19 -27.41 -11.15 -10.37
C THR A 19 -26.49 -9.94 -10.56
N LEU A 20 -25.67 -9.90 -11.62
CA LEU A 20 -24.76 -8.78 -11.89
C LEU A 20 -25.52 -7.47 -12.10
N PHE A 21 -26.58 -7.50 -12.90
CA PHE A 21 -27.33 -6.30 -13.25
C PHE A 21 -28.30 -5.84 -12.16
N SER A 22 -28.75 -6.74 -11.30
CA SER A 22 -29.65 -6.39 -10.18
C SER A 22 -28.92 -5.85 -8.95
N ASN A 23 -27.62 -6.13 -8.81
CA ASN A 23 -26.83 -5.74 -7.64
C ASN A 23 -25.89 -4.55 -7.90
N VAL A 24 -26.09 -3.80 -9.00
CA VAL A 24 -25.32 -2.58 -9.27
C VAL A 24 -25.62 -1.55 -8.20
N HIS A 25 -24.58 -1.05 -7.53
CA HIS A 25 -24.71 0.02 -6.55
C HIS A 25 -25.24 1.30 -7.22
N GLU A 26 -26.18 2.00 -6.58
CA GLU A 26 -26.89 3.16 -7.15
C GLU A 26 -25.94 4.25 -7.70
N ASN A 27 -24.83 4.49 -7.00
CA ASN A 27 -23.84 5.49 -7.39
C ASN A 27 -22.83 5.02 -8.44
N ALA A 28 -22.80 3.73 -8.79
CA ALA A 28 -21.73 3.18 -9.64
C ALA A 28 -21.73 3.82 -11.05
N SER A 29 -22.91 4.08 -11.61
CA SER A 29 -23.08 4.71 -12.93
C SER A 29 -22.61 6.18 -12.97
N SER A 30 -22.75 6.91 -11.87
CA SER A 30 -22.28 8.29 -11.76
C SER A 30 -20.79 8.38 -11.47
N THR A 31 -20.25 7.43 -10.70
CA THR A 31 -18.86 7.44 -10.21
C THR A 31 -17.87 6.85 -11.21
N TYR A 32 -18.16 5.67 -11.76
CA TYR A 32 -17.23 4.94 -12.61
C TYR A 32 -17.59 5.12 -14.09
N LYS A 33 -16.59 5.43 -14.92
CA LYS A 33 -16.80 5.76 -16.35
C LYS A 33 -16.31 4.69 -17.29
N ALA A 34 -15.26 3.98 -16.91
CA ALA A 34 -14.64 2.93 -17.70
C ALA A 34 -13.87 2.01 -16.75
N PHE A 35 -13.83 0.73 -17.07
CA PHE A 35 -13.07 -0.28 -16.36
C PHE A 35 -12.49 -1.25 -17.38
N TYR A 36 -11.20 -1.59 -17.26
CA TYR A 36 -10.62 -2.63 -18.12
C TYR A 36 -10.89 -4.01 -17.50
N SER A 37 -11.74 -4.82 -18.15
CA SER A 37 -11.99 -6.20 -17.75
C SER A 37 -11.00 -7.13 -18.44
N SER A 38 -10.14 -7.79 -17.66
CA SER A 38 -9.20 -8.80 -18.16
C SER A 38 -9.92 -10.07 -18.63
N GLU A 39 -11.03 -10.42 -18.00
CA GLU A 39 -11.87 -11.57 -18.39
C GLU A 39 -12.50 -11.38 -19.77
N LEU A 40 -12.97 -10.16 -20.05
CA LEU A 40 -13.58 -9.78 -21.33
C LEU A 40 -12.56 -9.27 -22.35
N GLY A 41 -11.33 -8.98 -21.91
CA GLY A 41 -10.24 -8.49 -22.75
C GLY A 41 -10.46 -7.08 -23.31
N GLY A 42 -11.11 -6.19 -22.56
CA GLY A 42 -11.45 -4.86 -23.07
C GLY A 42 -12.00 -3.89 -22.02
N ILE A 43 -12.18 -2.63 -22.46
CA ILE A 43 -12.80 -1.59 -21.63
C ILE A 43 -14.31 -1.78 -21.63
N VAL A 44 -14.89 -1.95 -20.45
CA VAL A 44 -16.34 -1.93 -20.20
C VAL A 44 -16.76 -0.60 -19.60
N THR A 45 -17.95 -0.15 -19.97
CA THR A 45 -18.55 1.09 -19.47
C THR A 45 -19.84 0.85 -18.70
N GLU A 46 -20.34 -0.39 -18.71
CA GLU A 46 -21.50 -0.84 -17.93
C GLU A 46 -21.04 -1.24 -16.51
N PRO A 47 -21.46 -0.53 -15.44
CA PRO A 47 -21.09 -0.84 -14.07
C PRO A 47 -21.29 -2.30 -13.66
N ALA A 48 -22.34 -2.96 -14.14
CA ALA A 48 -22.59 -4.39 -13.85
C ALA A 48 -21.46 -5.32 -14.31
N LEU A 49 -20.67 -4.89 -15.30
CA LEU A 49 -19.56 -5.67 -15.87
C LEU A 49 -18.20 -5.21 -15.34
N MET A 50 -18.17 -4.19 -14.47
CA MET A 50 -16.95 -3.68 -13.82
C MET A 50 -16.59 -4.57 -12.61
N SER A 51 -16.42 -5.87 -12.86
CA SER A 51 -16.16 -6.88 -11.82
C SER A 51 -14.68 -7.24 -11.73
N VAL A 52 -14.20 -7.40 -10.50
CA VAL A 52 -12.89 -7.99 -10.19
C VAL A 52 -13.13 -9.40 -9.68
N ALA A 53 -12.60 -10.42 -10.38
CA ALA A 53 -12.69 -11.80 -9.93
C ALA A 53 -11.82 -12.00 -8.69
N ILE A 54 -12.44 -12.30 -7.54
CA ILE A 54 -11.71 -12.61 -6.31
C ILE A 54 -11.24 -14.06 -6.38
N ASP A 55 -9.96 -14.26 -6.69
CA ASP A 55 -9.30 -15.57 -6.68
C ASP A 55 -8.30 -15.70 -5.50
N ASP A 56 -7.92 -16.92 -5.17
CA ASP A 56 -6.94 -17.24 -4.13
C ASP A 56 -5.60 -16.53 -4.38
N HIS A 57 -5.19 -16.36 -5.64
CA HIS A 57 -4.00 -15.61 -5.99
C HIS A 57 -4.09 -14.12 -5.64
N MET A 58 -5.28 -13.51 -5.61
CA MET A 58 -5.42 -12.11 -5.15
C MET A 58 -5.24 -12.00 -3.64
N VAL A 59 -5.78 -12.97 -2.89
CA VAL A 59 -5.78 -12.97 -1.42
C VAL A 59 -4.43 -13.43 -0.84
N HIS A 60 -3.78 -14.41 -1.48
CA HIS A 60 -2.53 -14.99 -0.96
C HIS A 60 -1.27 -14.32 -1.50
N ARG A 61 -1.34 -13.58 -2.61
CA ARG A 61 -0.16 -12.94 -3.22
C ARG A 61 -0.26 -11.42 -3.35
N GLY A 62 -1.33 -10.79 -2.83
CA GLY A 62 -1.47 -9.33 -2.83
C GLY A 62 -1.47 -8.71 -4.24
N HIS A 63 -1.88 -9.48 -5.26
CA HIS A 63 -1.79 -9.05 -6.65
C HIS A 63 -2.96 -8.14 -7.12
N ALA A 64 -3.92 -7.83 -6.25
CA ALA A 64 -5.06 -6.99 -6.58
C ALA A 64 -4.98 -5.64 -5.84
N VAL A 65 -5.31 -4.58 -6.59
CA VAL A 65 -5.69 -3.20 -6.21
C VAL A 65 -5.36 -2.80 -4.76
N PHE A 66 -4.53 -1.76 -4.61
CA PHE A 66 -3.99 -1.16 -3.38
C PHE A 66 -5.05 -0.63 -2.39
N ASP A 67 -5.94 -1.51 -1.95
CA ASP A 67 -6.74 -1.34 -0.77
C ASP A 67 -6.85 -2.67 -0.03
N THR A 68 -6.68 -2.63 1.29
CA THR A 68 -6.76 -3.87 2.08
C THR A 68 -8.23 -4.14 2.33
N ALA A 69 -8.78 -5.23 1.81
CA ALA A 69 -10.11 -5.68 2.19
C ALA A 69 -10.00 -6.82 3.22
N LEU A 70 -10.52 -6.60 4.42
CA LEU A 70 -10.62 -7.64 5.44
C LEU A 70 -11.91 -8.43 5.23
N LEU A 71 -11.82 -9.76 5.17
CA LEU A 71 -13.00 -10.61 5.20
C LEU A 71 -13.27 -11.04 6.65
N VAL A 72 -14.27 -10.44 7.29
CA VAL A 72 -14.69 -10.77 8.66
C VAL A 72 -16.10 -11.38 8.61
N ASP A 73 -16.26 -12.58 9.15
CA ASP A 73 -17.53 -13.32 9.19
C ASP A 73 -18.26 -13.49 7.84
N GLY A 74 -17.51 -13.51 6.73
CA GLY A 74 -18.06 -13.67 5.38
C GLY A 74 -18.51 -12.37 4.71
N TYR A 75 -18.17 -11.22 5.29
CA TYR A 75 -18.41 -9.90 4.72
C TYR A 75 -17.10 -9.24 4.32
N LEU A 76 -17.12 -8.54 3.18
CA LEU A 76 -16.01 -7.71 2.70
C LEU A 76 -16.03 -6.39 3.48
N ALA A 77 -15.00 -6.14 4.30
CA ALA A 77 -14.77 -4.88 4.99
C ALA A 77 -13.62 -4.13 4.32
N ASP A 78 -13.89 -2.89 3.94
CA ASP A 78 -12.90 -1.99 3.33
C ASP A 78 -11.97 -1.41 4.42
N VAL A 79 -10.68 -1.26 4.11
CA VAL A 79 -9.69 -0.60 4.98
C VAL A 79 -9.14 0.64 4.25
N GLN A 80 -10.01 1.48 3.69
CA GLN A 80 -9.76 2.90 3.47
C GLN A 80 -11.04 3.72 3.59
N ASP A 81 -10.99 4.77 4.40
CA ASP A 81 -11.72 6.01 4.11
C ASP A 81 -10.74 7.17 4.32
N ASP A 82 -10.05 7.58 3.25
CA ASP A 82 -9.34 8.86 3.18
C ASP A 82 -10.16 9.89 2.37
N THR A 83 -11.49 9.74 2.34
CA THR A 83 -12.37 10.78 1.79
C THR A 83 -12.64 11.83 2.88
N GLY A 84 -12.21 13.07 2.64
CA GLY A 84 -12.25 14.18 3.60
C GLY A 84 -13.64 14.68 4.03
N ASP A 85 -14.55 13.83 4.48
CA ASP A 85 -15.75 14.18 5.25
C ASP A 85 -16.00 13.18 6.38
N ASN A 86 -15.27 13.36 7.49
CA ASN A 86 -15.39 12.58 8.74
C ASN A 86 -16.66 12.92 9.54
N ARG A 87 -17.84 12.81 8.92
CA ARG A 87 -19.12 12.95 9.62
C ARG A 87 -19.97 11.69 9.50
N GLY A 88 -19.68 10.74 10.39
CA GLY A 88 -20.70 9.84 10.93
C GLY A 88 -20.76 8.43 10.38
N LYS A 89 -19.68 7.89 9.81
CA LYS A 89 -19.56 6.44 9.59
C LYS A 89 -18.81 5.77 10.75
N PRO A 90 -19.18 4.54 11.15
CA PRO A 90 -18.42 3.78 12.13
C PRO A 90 -17.09 3.38 11.50
N ASP A 91 -15.99 3.93 12.03
CA ASP A 91 -14.63 3.54 11.66
C ASP A 91 -14.46 2.03 11.94
N HIS A 92 -14.20 1.25 10.89
CA HIS A 92 -13.90 -0.17 11.02
C HIS A 92 -12.46 -0.34 11.54
N GLU A 93 -12.37 -0.45 12.87
CA GLU A 93 -11.31 -1.03 13.71
C GLU A 93 -9.83 -0.76 13.31
N ARG A 94 -9.43 0.51 13.40
CA ARG A 94 -8.14 0.83 14.06
C ARG A 94 -8.14 0.13 15.42
N VAL A 95 -7.09 -0.61 15.77
CA VAL A 95 -6.90 -1.00 17.18
C VAL A 95 -6.84 0.32 17.96
N GLU A 96 -7.77 0.53 18.90
CA GLU A 96 -7.87 1.80 19.63
C GLU A 96 -6.48 2.24 20.14
N GLY A 97 -6.03 3.41 19.71
CA GLY A 97 -4.74 3.98 20.12
C GLY A 97 -3.55 3.74 19.17
N PHE A 98 -3.73 3.08 18.03
CA PHE A 98 -2.67 2.85 17.03
C PHE A 98 -3.04 3.34 15.63
N ASP A 99 -2.05 3.89 14.92
CA ASP A 99 -2.23 4.43 13.56
C ASP A 99 -2.07 3.37 12.47
N GLN A 100 -1.13 2.43 12.65
CA GLN A 100 -0.74 1.43 11.65
C GLN A 100 -0.35 0.10 12.32
N GLY A 101 -0.57 -1.01 11.62
CA GLY A 101 -0.09 -2.34 12.00
C GLY A 101 1.14 -2.75 11.19
N VAL A 102 1.92 -3.71 11.71
CA VAL A 102 3.03 -4.34 10.98
C VAL A 102 2.86 -5.85 11.01
N PHE A 103 2.94 -6.46 9.84
CA PHE A 103 2.90 -7.91 9.69
C PHE A 103 4.26 -8.52 10.03
N VAL A 104 4.19 -9.66 10.71
CA VAL A 104 5.34 -10.45 11.12
C VAL A 104 5.21 -11.83 10.48
N ASP A 105 6.30 -12.30 9.88
CA ASP A 105 6.36 -13.62 9.25
C ASP A 105 6.37 -14.75 10.32
N PRO A 106 6.15 -16.02 9.92
CA PRO A 106 6.20 -17.15 10.85
C PRO A 106 7.54 -17.33 11.56
N GLU A 107 8.62 -16.79 11.00
CA GLU A 107 9.98 -16.82 11.54
C GLU A 107 10.23 -15.70 12.58
N GLY A 108 9.29 -14.77 12.77
CA GLY A 108 9.35 -13.69 13.74
C GLY A 108 10.03 -12.41 13.23
N ASN A 109 10.16 -12.24 11.93
CA ASN A 109 10.70 -11.05 11.29
C ASN A 109 9.60 -10.12 10.79
N ILE A 110 9.87 -8.81 10.77
CA ILE A 110 8.95 -7.84 10.16
C ILE A 110 8.95 -8.01 8.64
N ALA A 111 7.75 -7.92 8.05
CA ALA A 111 7.52 -8.02 6.62
C ALA A 111 7.13 -6.66 6.03
N GLU A 112 5.88 -6.24 6.26
CA GLU A 112 5.30 -5.01 5.72
C GLU A 112 4.12 -4.53 6.58
N GLY A 113 3.61 -3.33 6.32
CA GLY A 113 2.33 -2.85 6.86
C GLY A 113 1.21 -2.91 5.83
N PRO A 114 -0.05 -2.63 6.21
CA PRO A 114 -1.16 -2.55 5.26
C PRO A 114 -0.86 -1.51 4.17
N ASN A 115 -0.71 -1.97 2.93
CA ASN A 115 -0.38 -1.14 1.76
C ASN A 115 0.95 -0.36 1.85
N MET A 116 1.90 -0.77 2.70
CA MET A 116 3.16 -0.05 2.91
C MET A 116 4.32 -1.00 3.17
N ASN A 117 5.49 -0.72 2.61
CA ASN A 117 6.72 -1.37 3.08
C ASN A 117 7.21 -0.71 4.37
N ILE A 118 8.12 -1.40 5.07
CA ILE A 118 8.76 -0.93 6.30
C ILE A 118 10.28 -0.98 6.15
N GLY A 119 10.98 -0.03 6.75
CA GLY A 119 12.43 -0.05 6.89
C GLY A 119 12.86 0.52 8.24
N ILE A 120 14.10 0.22 8.63
CA ILE A 120 14.72 0.72 9.86
C ILE A 120 16.05 1.38 9.58
N ILE A 121 16.45 2.28 10.47
CA ILE A 121 17.82 2.77 10.61
C ILE A 121 18.38 2.20 11.91
N THR A 122 19.48 1.46 11.83
CA THR A 122 20.16 0.90 13.01
C THR A 122 20.88 1.98 13.80
N HIS A 123 21.31 1.68 15.03
CA HIS A 123 22.16 2.59 15.83
C HIS A 123 23.52 2.84 15.17
N GLU A 124 23.99 1.90 14.36
CA GLU A 124 25.17 2.02 13.51
C GLU A 124 24.92 2.83 12.23
N LYS A 125 23.73 3.43 12.06
CA LYS A 125 23.29 4.20 10.89
C LYS A 125 23.24 3.38 9.59
N GLU A 126 22.94 2.08 9.67
CA GLU A 126 22.67 1.25 8.49
C GLU A 126 21.18 1.31 8.15
N LEU A 127 20.84 1.56 6.88
CA LEU A 127 19.47 1.40 6.38
C LEU A 127 19.20 -0.07 6.10
N VAL A 128 18.19 -0.64 6.74
CA VAL A 128 17.82 -2.05 6.55
C VAL A 128 16.35 -2.16 6.18
N ALA A 129 16.04 -2.92 5.13
CA ALA A 129 14.69 -3.27 4.72
C ALA A 129 14.52 -4.80 4.62
N PRO A 130 13.32 -5.36 4.87
CA PRO A 130 13.05 -6.77 4.61
C PRO A 130 13.25 -7.13 3.12
N PRO A 131 13.64 -8.38 2.79
CA PRO A 131 13.71 -8.83 1.42
C PRO A 131 12.31 -8.91 0.79
N PHE A 132 12.18 -8.59 -0.48
CA PHE A 132 10.91 -8.65 -1.22
C PHE A 132 10.35 -10.07 -1.46
N GLU A 133 11.00 -11.11 -0.91
CA GLU A 133 10.45 -12.47 -0.87
C GLU A 133 9.37 -12.61 0.22
N HIS A 134 9.45 -11.76 1.26
CA HIS A 134 8.57 -11.80 2.43
C HIS A 134 7.66 -10.56 2.53
N ALA A 135 7.78 -9.62 1.60
CA ALA A 135 7.02 -8.38 1.54
C ALA A 135 6.77 -8.00 0.07
N LEU A 136 5.80 -7.13 -0.18
CA LEU A 136 5.58 -6.57 -1.52
C LEU A 136 6.87 -5.95 -2.04
N ALA A 137 7.20 -6.24 -3.30
CA ALA A 137 8.28 -5.58 -4.03
C ALA A 137 7.90 -4.12 -4.40
N GLY A 138 7.64 -3.27 -3.40
CA GLY A 138 7.11 -1.93 -3.59
C GLY A 138 8.09 -1.03 -4.32
N ILE A 139 7.62 -0.40 -5.41
CA ILE A 139 8.44 0.48 -6.25
C ILE A 139 9.00 1.66 -5.46
N THR A 140 8.22 2.21 -4.52
CA THR A 140 8.69 3.31 -3.66
C THR A 140 9.84 2.87 -2.76
N MET A 141 9.76 1.69 -2.14
CA MET A 141 10.87 1.16 -1.33
C MET A 141 12.10 0.87 -2.20
N GLN A 142 11.92 0.26 -3.37
CA GLN A 142 13.02 0.06 -4.32
C GLN A 142 13.70 1.38 -4.66
N ARG A 143 12.92 2.43 -4.95
CA ARG A 143 13.47 3.74 -5.26
C ARG A 143 14.19 4.38 -4.08
N VAL A 144 13.66 4.24 -2.86
CA VAL A 144 14.36 4.66 -1.63
C VAL A 144 15.72 3.97 -1.51
N LEU A 145 15.79 2.65 -1.73
CA LEU A 145 17.04 1.89 -1.67
C LEU A 145 18.03 2.26 -2.80
N GLU A 146 17.53 2.68 -3.96
CA GLU A 146 18.35 3.19 -5.07
C GLU A 146 18.92 4.60 -4.82
N LEU A 147 18.20 5.44 -4.06
CA LEU A 147 18.61 6.81 -3.72
C LEU A 147 19.49 6.87 -2.47
N ALA A 148 19.28 5.95 -1.53
CA ALA A 148 20.00 5.87 -0.26
C ALA A 148 21.55 5.85 -0.36
N PRO A 149 22.21 5.33 -1.42
CA PRO A 149 23.66 5.40 -1.55
C PRO A 149 24.21 6.82 -1.49
N GLN A 150 23.44 7.83 -1.88
CA GLN A 150 23.82 9.23 -1.74
C GLN A 150 24.08 9.62 -0.28
N LEU A 151 23.24 9.12 0.65
CA LEU A 151 23.43 9.36 2.08
C LEU A 151 24.61 8.58 2.66
N VAL A 152 25.00 7.46 2.03
CA VAL A 152 26.22 6.73 2.40
C VAL A 152 27.45 7.53 1.96
N ASP A 153 27.45 8.06 0.74
CA ASP A 153 28.54 8.88 0.20
C ASP A 153 28.72 10.19 1.00
N GLU A 154 27.63 10.77 1.51
CA GLU A 154 27.62 11.95 2.38
C GLU A 154 28.02 11.65 3.84
N GLY A 155 28.13 10.37 4.21
CA GLY A 155 28.49 9.92 5.57
C GLY A 155 27.34 9.97 6.58
N GLU A 156 26.11 10.13 6.11
CA GLU A 156 24.91 10.18 6.93
C GLU A 156 24.38 8.77 7.25
N LEU A 157 24.58 7.82 6.32
CA LEU A 157 24.42 6.39 6.53
C LEU A 157 25.77 5.66 6.45
N THR A 158 25.89 4.51 7.11
CA THR A 158 27.09 3.65 7.04
C THR A 158 26.95 2.54 6.00
N GLY A 159 25.72 2.19 5.61
CA GLY A 159 25.45 1.11 4.68
C GLY A 159 23.97 0.93 4.40
N ILE A 160 23.66 0.03 3.46
CA ILE A 160 22.31 -0.35 3.05
C ILE A 160 22.28 -1.87 2.95
N ALA A 161 21.28 -2.50 3.56
CA ALA A 161 21.09 -3.94 3.53
C ALA A 161 19.63 -4.32 3.28
N GLN A 162 19.43 -5.39 2.50
CA GLN A 162 18.17 -6.11 2.45
C GLN A 162 18.35 -7.47 3.11
N ARG A 163 17.73 -7.67 4.28
CA ARG A 163 17.82 -8.90 5.07
C ARG A 163 16.62 -9.02 6.00
N PRO A 164 16.30 -10.23 6.50
CA PRO A 164 15.32 -10.37 7.57
C PRO A 164 15.68 -9.48 8.76
N ILE A 165 14.66 -8.86 9.36
CA ILE A 165 14.78 -7.98 10.53
C ILE A 165 13.87 -8.57 11.60
N ALA A 166 14.47 -9.05 12.70
CA ALA A 166 13.68 -9.59 13.81
C ALA A 166 12.76 -8.49 14.40
N LEU A 167 11.56 -8.85 14.84
CA LEU A 167 10.62 -7.89 15.46
C LEU A 167 11.29 -7.06 16.57
N ALA A 168 12.05 -7.72 17.44
CA ALA A 168 12.76 -7.05 18.54
C ALA A 168 13.86 -6.10 18.06
N GLU A 169 14.49 -6.37 16.91
CA GLU A 169 15.46 -5.46 16.29
C GLU A 169 14.77 -4.20 15.79
N ALA A 170 13.64 -4.36 15.09
CA ALA A 170 12.86 -3.23 14.59
C ALA A 170 12.34 -2.33 15.73
N GLN A 171 11.83 -2.94 16.80
CA GLN A 171 11.37 -2.21 17.99
C GLN A 171 12.50 -1.47 18.73
N ALA A 172 13.75 -1.93 18.60
CA ALA A 172 14.93 -1.34 19.23
C ALA A 172 15.74 -0.44 18.28
N ALA A 173 15.30 -0.25 17.03
CA ALA A 173 16.01 0.53 16.02
C ALA A 173 16.14 2.01 16.42
N ALA A 174 17.12 2.69 15.83
CA ALA A 174 17.31 4.13 16.05
C ALA A 174 16.18 4.93 15.38
N GLU A 175 15.77 4.51 14.18
CA GLU A 175 14.64 5.07 13.45
C GLU A 175 13.87 3.92 12.76
N VAL A 176 12.56 4.09 12.61
CA VAL A 176 11.69 3.19 11.85
C VAL A 176 10.86 4.05 10.90
N PHE A 177 10.57 3.56 9.70
CA PHE A 177 9.70 4.25 8.75
C PHE A 177 8.83 3.29 7.96
N LEU A 178 7.68 3.81 7.54
CA LEU A 178 6.80 3.18 6.56
C LEU A 178 6.96 3.89 5.22
N THR A 179 6.76 3.17 4.12
CA THR A 179 6.78 3.78 2.79
C THR A 179 5.75 3.21 1.82
N SER A 180 5.12 4.11 1.07
CA SER A 180 4.17 3.80 0.00
C SER A 180 4.13 4.92 -1.03
N SER A 181 3.50 4.69 -2.18
CA SER A 181 3.32 5.74 -3.21
C SER A 181 2.54 6.95 -2.69
N SER A 182 1.61 6.75 -1.74
CA SER A 182 0.74 7.82 -1.22
C SER A 182 1.35 8.59 -0.05
N LEU A 183 2.12 7.91 0.81
CA LEU A 183 2.72 8.52 2.01
C LEU A 183 4.21 8.85 1.84
N GLN A 184 4.81 8.40 0.74
CA GLN A 184 6.26 8.45 0.47
C GLN A 184 7.00 7.82 1.66
N VAL A 185 8.09 8.41 2.18
CA VAL A 185 8.72 7.93 3.42
C VAL A 185 8.11 8.64 4.64
N MET A 186 7.56 7.87 5.58
CA MET A 186 6.91 8.37 6.80
C MET A 186 7.57 7.82 8.07
N PRO A 187 8.12 8.68 8.95
CA PRO A 187 8.72 8.24 10.22
C PRO A 187 7.70 7.61 11.18
N VAL A 188 8.11 6.54 11.83
CA VAL A 188 7.40 5.91 12.95
C VAL A 188 8.09 6.33 14.24
N VAL A 189 7.37 7.06 15.08
CA VAL A 189 7.92 7.63 16.33
C VAL A 189 7.61 6.80 17.57
N ALA A 190 6.65 5.88 17.48
CA ALA A 190 6.29 4.99 18.57
C ALA A 190 5.83 3.63 18.03
N TRP A 191 6.16 2.57 18.75
CA TRP A 191 5.78 1.19 18.48
C TRP A 191 5.21 0.57 19.76
N ASP A 192 4.00 0.02 19.72
CA ASP A 192 3.31 -0.56 20.90
C ASP A 192 3.29 0.39 22.12
N GLY A 193 3.15 1.69 21.86
CA GLY A 193 3.14 2.75 22.88
C GLY A 193 4.52 3.08 23.47
N GLN A 194 5.59 2.42 23.03
CA GLN A 194 6.97 2.77 23.37
C GLN A 194 7.58 3.67 22.31
N ALA A 195 8.43 4.62 22.72
CA ALA A 195 9.13 5.48 21.78
C ALA A 195 10.12 4.67 20.92
N VAL A 196 10.11 4.92 19.61
CA VAL A 196 11.19 4.50 18.71
C VAL A 196 12.29 5.57 18.79
N GLY A 197 13.52 5.17 19.09
CA GLY A 197 14.61 6.11 19.33
C GLY A 197 14.26 7.16 20.39
N GLU A 198 14.23 8.43 20.01
CA GLU A 198 13.85 9.56 20.89
C GLU A 198 12.35 9.90 20.89
N GLY A 199 11.51 9.11 20.22
CA GLY A 199 10.08 9.40 20.08
C GLY A 199 9.79 10.58 19.14
N LYS A 200 10.70 10.85 18.21
CA LYS A 200 10.62 11.95 17.23
C LYS A 200 10.98 11.42 15.84
N ALA A 201 10.57 12.16 14.82
CA ALA A 201 10.99 11.88 13.45
C ALA A 201 12.53 11.90 13.36
N GLY A 202 13.10 10.76 12.96
CA GLY A 202 14.53 10.59 12.81
C GLY A 202 15.10 11.34 11.60
N ILE A 203 16.34 11.80 11.71
CA ILE A 203 16.97 12.65 10.69
C ILE A 203 17.25 11.86 9.43
N ALA A 204 17.76 10.62 9.54
CA ALA A 204 18.07 9.81 8.36
C ALA A 204 16.79 9.49 7.57
N THR A 205 15.69 9.19 8.25
CA THR A 205 14.38 8.98 7.65
C THR A 205 13.88 10.22 6.92
N LEU A 206 14.04 11.41 7.51
CA LEU A 206 13.65 12.67 6.87
C LEU A 206 14.53 12.99 5.64
N MET A 207 15.80 12.61 5.66
CA MET A 207 16.69 12.74 4.51
C MET A 207 16.29 11.79 3.36
N LEU A 208 15.94 10.54 3.68
CA LEU A 208 15.39 9.59 2.70
C LEU A 208 14.09 10.12 2.08
N ARG A 209 13.21 10.70 2.91
CA ARG A 209 12.00 11.39 2.44
C ARG A 209 12.34 12.52 1.47
N SER A 210 13.27 13.40 1.85
CA SER A 210 13.69 14.52 1.02
C SER A 210 14.28 14.08 -0.32
N LEU A 211 15.09 13.01 -0.34
CA LEU A 211 15.63 12.46 -1.58
C LEU A 211 14.52 11.94 -2.50
N LEU A 212 13.57 11.19 -1.95
CA LEU A 212 12.44 10.67 -2.72
C LEU A 212 11.53 11.81 -3.23
N ASP A 213 11.28 12.83 -2.42
CA ASP A 213 10.49 14.01 -2.83
C ASP A 213 11.13 14.77 -3.98
N GLN A 214 12.46 14.92 -3.94
CA GLN A 214 13.22 15.54 -5.02
C GLN A 214 13.18 14.66 -6.27
N ASP A 215 13.37 13.35 -6.13
CA ASP A 215 13.29 12.39 -7.24
C ASP A 215 11.93 12.44 -7.96
N MET A 216 10.84 12.52 -7.19
CA MET A 216 9.47 12.61 -7.71
C MET A 216 9.12 13.98 -8.33
N ASN A 217 10.01 14.98 -8.27
CA ASN A 217 9.80 16.27 -8.92
C ASN A 217 10.46 16.33 -10.30
N PRO A 218 9.73 16.64 -11.39
CA PRO A 218 10.30 16.73 -12.74
C PRO A 218 11.44 17.77 -12.91
N GLU A 219 11.56 18.76 -12.02
CA GLU A 219 12.66 19.73 -12.05
C GLU A 219 14.01 19.15 -11.59
N SER A 220 14.02 17.99 -10.92
CA SER A 220 15.24 17.38 -10.38
C SER A 220 16.11 16.69 -11.43
N GLY A 221 15.63 16.57 -12.68
CA GLY A 221 16.37 15.92 -13.76
C GLY A 221 16.54 14.40 -13.56
N ALA A 222 15.87 13.80 -12.56
CA ALA A 222 15.89 12.37 -12.33
C ALA A 222 15.13 11.62 -13.43
N GLY A 223 15.84 10.75 -14.15
CA GLY A 223 15.50 10.27 -15.49
C GLY A 223 14.43 9.19 -15.63
N MET A 224 13.45 9.12 -14.72
CA MET A 224 12.37 8.10 -14.77
C MET A 224 10.99 8.69 -15.08
N HIS A 225 10.88 10.01 -15.29
CA HIS A 225 9.61 10.67 -15.54
C HIS A 225 9.27 10.67 -17.03
N VAL A 226 8.02 10.33 -17.33
CA VAL A 226 7.46 10.49 -18.67
C VAL A 226 6.49 11.65 -18.62
N GLU A 227 6.78 12.70 -19.38
CA GLU A 227 5.86 13.84 -19.52
C GLU A 227 4.54 13.35 -20.12
N VAL A 228 3.44 13.64 -19.44
CA VAL A 228 2.10 13.34 -19.96
C VAL A 228 1.73 14.45 -20.94
N PRO A 229 1.48 14.15 -22.24
CA PRO A 229 1.22 15.18 -23.23
C PRO A 229 -0.25 15.64 -23.15
N TYR A 230 -0.62 16.31 -22.05
CA TYR A 230 -1.99 16.78 -21.80
C TYR A 230 -2.57 17.62 -22.95
N HIS A 231 -1.72 18.36 -23.67
CA HIS A 231 -2.06 19.15 -24.85
C HIS A 231 -2.59 18.31 -26.02
N THR A 232 -2.15 17.06 -26.19
CA THR A 232 -2.67 16.16 -27.24
C THR A 232 -3.83 15.30 -26.77
N LEU A 233 -3.88 14.93 -25.48
CA LEU A 233 -4.86 13.97 -24.95
C LEU A 233 -6.22 14.59 -24.63
N SER A 234 -6.28 15.86 -24.23
CA SER A 234 -7.52 16.50 -23.77
C SER A 234 -8.32 17.17 -24.89
N GLY A 235 -7.76 17.32 -26.09
CA GLY A 235 -8.33 18.18 -27.14
C GLY A 235 -8.47 19.66 -26.75
N ALA A 236 -7.95 20.04 -25.57
CA ALA A 236 -7.96 21.40 -25.09
C ALA A 236 -6.86 22.19 -25.81
N ILE A 237 -7.29 23.20 -26.56
CA ILE A 237 -6.47 24.24 -27.14
C ILE A 237 -5.74 24.95 -26.00
N ASP A 238 -4.46 25.24 -26.20
CA ASP A 238 -3.58 25.98 -25.29
C ASP A 238 -4.31 27.15 -24.60
N TYR A 239 -4.26 27.20 -23.26
CA TYR A 239 -4.73 28.33 -22.44
C TYR A 239 -3.66 29.40 -22.27
#